data_AF-A0A945QDP3-F1
#
_entry.id   AF-A0A945QDP3-F1
#
_cell.length_a   1.000
_cell.length_b   1.000
_cell.length_c   1.000
_cell.angle_alpha   90.00
_cell.angle_beta   90.00
_cell.angle_gamma   90.00
#
_symmetry.space_group_name_H-M   'P 1'
#
loop_
_entity.id
_entity.type
_entity.pdbx_description
1 polymer ?
#
loop_
_entity_poly.entity_id
_entity_poly.type
_entity_poly.pdbx_seq_one_letter_code
_entity_poly.pdbx_strand_id
1 'polypeptide(L)'
;MTRLLALFLSLFFALEVFAAEPAADLPLEDEPENFLDEARRYTGCLKLARKNPRKAFNNAIVWTNEEETGEEFPARHCLAAALLAMQNFSAAALLLEDLIGEIDDPTHPLKAELLRQAGQAWLLDNQPEDAEEKFTAALVILPNDPDLFIDRSIAKAGRQEYWQALEDLNRAIELAPDQVEPLILRSTTYRHLNGIALARADIDHALKLSPNNPDALFERGMIRYMQEDKEGAKEDWQSVLLFAPRSPLAQAAKKNLEKVSKGSAPK
;
A
#
# COMPACT_ATOMS: atom_id res chain seq x y z
N MET A 1 11.50 11.13 -60.80
CA MET A 1 11.69 12.57 -61.02
C MET A 1 12.50 13.08 -59.83
N THR A 2 13.81 12.85 -59.73
CA THR A 2 14.94 13.21 -60.60
C THR A 2 15.22 14.73 -60.64
N ARG A 3 16.44 15.09 -60.17
CA ARG A 3 17.28 16.30 -60.36
C ARG A 3 17.60 16.98 -59.03
N LEU A 4 18.77 16.81 -58.39
CA LEU A 4 20.18 16.66 -58.81
C LEU A 4 20.83 17.95 -59.38
N LEU A 5 21.93 18.35 -58.73
CA LEU A 5 23.06 19.24 -59.11
C LEU A 5 22.87 20.77 -59.09
N ALA A 6 23.84 21.61 -58.70
CA ALA A 6 25.20 21.44 -58.14
C ALA A 6 25.81 22.82 -57.82
N LEU A 7 26.82 22.86 -56.93
CA LEU A 7 28.16 23.48 -57.07
C LEU A 7 28.71 23.80 -55.65
N PHE A 8 29.53 22.92 -55.05
CA PHE A 8 31.01 22.90 -55.09
C PHE A 8 31.68 24.22 -54.68
N LEU A 9 32.17 24.28 -53.43
CA LEU A 9 33.57 24.63 -53.20
C LEU A 9 34.12 23.88 -51.99
N SER A 10 35.28 23.29 -52.22
CA SER A 10 36.07 22.43 -51.36
C SER A 10 36.64 23.15 -50.14
N LEU A 11 36.37 22.63 -48.94
CA LEU A 11 37.36 22.58 -47.88
C LEU A 11 37.42 21.15 -47.35
N PHE A 12 38.56 20.52 -47.58
CA PHE A 12 39.01 19.30 -46.92
C PHE A 12 39.08 19.60 -45.41
N PHE A 13 38.04 19.24 -44.67
CA PHE A 13 38.16 19.07 -43.22
C PHE A 13 38.34 17.56 -43.01
N ALA A 14 39.50 17.18 -42.50
CA ALA A 14 39.78 15.82 -42.10
C ALA A 14 38.70 15.39 -41.10
N LEU A 15 37.86 14.43 -41.48
CA LEU A 15 37.15 13.62 -40.51
C LEU A 15 38.20 12.73 -39.86
N GLU A 16 38.80 13.23 -38.79
CA GLU A 16 39.27 12.35 -37.74
C GLU A 16 38.02 11.64 -37.20
N VAL A 17 37.89 10.38 -37.58
CA VAL A 17 37.09 9.43 -36.82
C VAL A 17 37.76 9.39 -35.44
N PHE A 18 37.25 10.19 -34.51
CA PHE A 18 37.45 9.89 -33.10
C PHE A 18 36.83 8.52 -32.91
N ALA A 19 37.68 7.51 -32.83
CA ALA A 19 37.30 6.25 -32.22
C ALA A 19 36.67 6.64 -30.88
N ALA A 20 35.38 6.36 -30.71
CA ALA A 20 34.79 6.38 -29.39
C ALA A 20 35.69 5.47 -28.56
N GLU A 21 36.35 6.05 -27.55
CA GLU A 21 37.02 5.25 -26.54
C GLU A 21 35.99 4.21 -26.08
N PRO A 22 36.36 2.91 -26.02
CA PRO A 22 35.48 1.96 -25.35
C PRO A 22 35.15 2.59 -24.00
N ALA A 23 33.85 2.68 -23.69
CA ALA A 23 33.39 3.18 -22.40
C ALA A 23 34.32 2.56 -21.35
N ALA A 24 35.15 3.39 -20.74
CA ALA A 24 36.01 2.93 -19.69
C ALA A 24 35.08 2.23 -18.72
N ASP A 25 35.35 0.94 -18.46
CA ASP A 25 34.78 0.23 -17.34
C ASP A 25 35.09 1.12 -16.14
N LEU A 26 34.12 1.94 -15.74
CA LEU A 26 34.18 2.62 -14.46
C LEU A 26 34.27 1.46 -13.47
N PRO A 27 35.31 1.40 -12.64
CA PRO A 27 35.37 0.39 -11.60
C PRO A 27 34.05 0.55 -10.83
N LEU A 28 33.23 -0.51 -10.80
CA LEU A 28 32.25 -0.65 -9.75
C LEU A 28 33.09 -0.58 -8.49
N GLU A 29 33.04 0.56 -7.78
CA GLU A 29 33.64 0.66 -6.47
C GLU A 29 33.06 -0.52 -5.68
N ASP A 30 33.93 -1.43 -5.24
CA ASP A 30 33.53 -2.58 -4.44
C ASP A 30 32.79 -2.02 -3.21
N GLU A 31 31.46 -2.13 -3.21
CA GLU A 31 30.62 -1.79 -2.06
C GLU A 31 31.25 -2.45 -0.82
N PRO A 32 31.55 -1.70 0.25
CA PRO A 32 32.29 -2.25 1.39
C PRO A 32 31.58 -3.51 1.88
N GLU A 33 32.29 -4.65 1.99
CA GLU A 33 31.71 -5.97 2.30
C GLU A 33 30.73 -5.94 3.48
N ASN A 34 30.95 -5.02 4.44
CA ASN A 34 30.12 -4.77 5.60
C ASN A 34 28.68 -4.29 5.27
N PHE A 35 28.50 -3.41 4.28
CA PHE A 35 27.16 -2.93 3.88
C PHE A 35 26.30 -4.05 3.30
N LEU A 36 26.91 -4.93 2.51
CA LEU A 36 26.24 -6.10 1.95
C LEU A 36 25.87 -7.11 3.04
N ASP A 37 26.64 -7.21 4.12
CA ASP A 37 26.32 -8.05 5.28
C ASP A 37 25.15 -7.47 6.09
N GLU A 38 25.12 -6.16 6.35
CA GLU A 38 24.02 -5.47 7.03
C GLU A 38 22.69 -5.64 6.29
N ALA A 39 22.67 -5.32 4.98
CA ALA A 39 21.48 -5.44 4.14
C ALA A 39 20.96 -6.89 4.10
N ARG A 40 21.86 -7.88 4.06
CA ARG A 40 21.51 -9.31 4.14
C ARG A 40 20.93 -9.68 5.49
N ARG A 41 21.51 -9.20 6.59
CA ARG A 41 21.03 -9.43 7.96
C ARG A 41 19.63 -8.84 8.14
N TYR A 42 19.42 -7.59 7.73
CA TYR A 42 18.13 -6.91 7.77
C TYR A 42 17.05 -7.64 6.96
N THR A 43 17.35 -7.95 5.70
CA THR A 43 16.42 -8.70 4.82
C THR A 43 16.10 -10.08 5.38
N GLY A 44 17.11 -10.76 5.93
CA GLY A 44 16.95 -12.04 6.62
C GLY A 44 16.03 -11.93 7.84
N CYS A 45 16.17 -10.86 8.61
CA CYS A 45 15.34 -10.57 9.77
C CYS A 45 13.87 -10.30 9.38
N LEU A 46 13.61 -9.46 8.39
CA LEU A 46 12.25 -9.21 7.87
C LEU A 46 11.58 -10.48 7.34
N LYS A 47 12.34 -11.32 6.63
CA LYS A 47 11.86 -12.63 6.15
C LYS A 47 11.54 -13.57 7.31
N LEU A 48 12.35 -13.54 8.37
CA LEU A 48 12.10 -14.34 9.56
C LEU A 48 10.88 -13.82 10.32
N ALA A 49 10.66 -12.50 10.40
CA ALA A 49 9.50 -11.89 11.06
C ALA A 49 8.19 -12.43 10.48
N ARG A 50 8.11 -12.57 9.15
CA ARG A 50 6.93 -13.14 8.47
C ARG A 50 6.72 -14.64 8.75
N LYS A 51 7.78 -15.40 9.01
CA LYS A 51 7.72 -16.87 9.15
C LYS A 51 7.67 -17.37 10.60
N ASN A 52 8.42 -16.71 11.47
CA ASN A 52 8.57 -17.02 12.88
C ASN A 52 8.84 -15.70 13.63
N PRO A 53 7.78 -14.91 13.87
CA PRO A 53 7.94 -13.56 14.39
C PRO A 53 8.55 -13.53 15.79
N ARG A 54 8.27 -14.52 16.65
CA ARG A 54 8.88 -14.60 17.98
C ARG A 54 10.39 -14.82 17.91
N LYS A 55 10.87 -15.63 16.97
CA LYS A 55 12.31 -15.81 16.76
C LYS A 55 12.96 -14.55 16.19
N ALA A 56 12.30 -13.89 15.22
CA ALA A 56 12.78 -12.61 14.70
C ALA A 56 12.88 -11.55 15.78
N PHE A 57 11.85 -11.43 16.63
CA PHE A 57 11.82 -10.52 17.78
C PHE A 57 13.01 -10.73 18.72
N ASN A 58 13.24 -11.97 19.17
CA ASN A 58 14.38 -12.27 20.05
C ASN A 58 15.73 -11.99 19.38
N ASN A 59 15.87 -12.34 18.09
CA ASN A 59 17.08 -12.08 17.34
C ASN A 59 17.33 -10.57 17.16
N ALA A 60 16.28 -9.79 16.90
CA ALA A 60 16.36 -8.35 16.75
C ALA A 60 16.77 -7.68 18.07
N ILE A 61 16.25 -8.13 19.23
CA ILE A 61 16.71 -7.63 20.53
C ILE A 61 18.20 -7.91 20.77
N VAL A 62 18.68 -9.09 20.40
CA VAL A 62 20.13 -9.37 20.53
C VAL A 62 20.91 -8.43 19.63
N TRP A 63 20.47 -8.27 18.39
CA TRP A 63 21.08 -7.38 17.41
C TRP A 63 21.15 -5.93 17.88
N THR A 64 20.09 -5.39 18.49
CA THR A 64 20.11 -4.00 19.01
C THR A 64 21.11 -3.78 20.14
N ASN A 65 21.53 -4.83 20.84
CA ASN A 65 22.47 -4.73 21.97
C ASN A 65 23.93 -5.02 21.57
N GLU A 66 24.21 -5.24 20.28
CA GLU A 66 25.57 -5.43 19.79
C GLU A 66 26.25 -4.06 19.68
N GLU A 67 27.05 -3.69 20.69
CA GLU A 67 27.66 -2.36 20.88
C GLU A 67 28.57 -1.90 19.72
N GLU A 68 28.97 -2.80 18.81
CA GLU A 68 30.04 -2.55 17.83
C GLU A 68 29.55 -2.19 16.42
N THR A 69 28.25 -2.34 16.10
CA THR A 69 27.82 -2.32 14.69
C THR A 69 27.26 -0.99 14.20
N GLY A 70 26.73 -0.13 15.08
CA GLY A 70 25.96 1.06 14.65
C GLY A 70 24.65 0.71 13.91
N GLU A 71 24.28 -0.57 13.84
CA GLU A 71 23.13 -1.13 13.12
C GLU A 71 21.83 -1.08 13.96
N GLU A 72 21.69 -0.09 14.82
CA GLU A 72 20.56 0.01 15.74
C GLU A 72 19.24 0.19 14.97
N PHE A 73 19.25 1.00 13.91
CA PHE A 73 18.05 1.34 13.16
C PHE A 73 17.43 0.15 12.39
N PRO A 74 18.15 -0.62 11.55
CA PRO A 74 17.57 -1.79 10.88
C PRO A 74 17.14 -2.90 11.85
N ALA A 75 17.88 -3.07 12.95
CA ALA A 75 17.54 -4.04 13.99
C ALA A 75 16.19 -3.69 14.65
N ARG A 76 16.00 -2.43 15.05
CA ARG A 76 14.77 -1.93 15.65
C ARG A 76 13.60 -1.88 14.66
N HIS A 77 13.85 -1.58 13.39
CA HIS A 77 12.81 -1.69 12.37
C HIS A 77 12.36 -3.15 12.19
N CYS A 78 13.29 -4.12 12.18
CA CYS A 78 12.91 -5.53 12.17
C CYS A 78 12.14 -5.95 13.44
N LEU A 79 12.50 -5.38 14.60
CA LEU A 79 11.77 -5.59 15.84
C LEU A 79 10.31 -5.12 15.71
N ALA A 80 10.06 -3.95 15.12
CA ALA A 80 8.73 -3.45 14.81
C ALA A 80 7.98 -4.38 13.83
N ALA A 81 8.63 -4.85 12.78
CA ALA A 81 8.04 -5.81 11.84
C ALA A 81 7.66 -7.14 12.51
N ALA A 82 8.47 -7.62 13.46
CA ALA A 82 8.16 -8.79 14.26
C ALA A 82 6.96 -8.56 15.19
N LEU A 83 6.86 -7.39 15.82
CA LEU A 83 5.71 -7.00 16.66
C LEU A 83 4.41 -6.96 15.85
N LEU A 84 4.42 -6.35 14.64
CA LEU A 84 3.28 -6.36 13.72
C LEU A 84 2.82 -7.78 13.40
N ALA A 85 3.77 -8.67 13.07
CA ALA A 85 3.46 -10.07 12.75
C ALA A 85 2.95 -10.87 13.97
N MET A 86 3.20 -10.40 15.20
CA MET A 86 2.61 -10.95 16.44
C MET A 86 1.30 -10.27 16.83
N GLN A 87 0.80 -9.33 16.03
CA GLN A 87 -0.38 -8.51 16.32
C GLN A 87 -0.23 -7.62 17.57
N ASN A 88 1.01 -7.26 17.92
CA ASN A 88 1.27 -6.25 18.96
C ASN A 88 1.40 -4.88 18.28
N PHE A 89 0.26 -4.36 17.82
CA PHE A 89 0.20 -3.23 16.91
C PHE A 89 0.62 -1.92 17.57
N SER A 90 0.12 -1.61 18.78
CA SER A 90 0.51 -0.37 19.48
C SER A 90 2.00 -0.32 19.77
N ALA A 91 2.62 -1.44 20.22
CA ALA A 91 4.05 -1.47 20.47
C ALA A 91 4.87 -1.32 19.20
N ALA A 92 4.40 -1.90 18.07
CA ALA A 92 5.05 -1.70 16.78
C ALA A 92 4.98 -0.24 16.32
N ALA A 93 3.81 0.39 16.46
CA ALA A 93 3.59 1.77 16.07
C ALA A 93 4.49 2.73 16.87
N LEU A 94 4.53 2.58 18.19
CA LEU A 94 5.40 3.39 19.06
C LEU A 94 6.89 3.22 18.73
N LEU A 95 7.33 2.01 18.40
CA LEU A 95 8.72 1.77 18.00
C LEU A 95 9.05 2.41 16.64
N LEU A 96 8.11 2.38 15.69
CA LEU A 96 8.26 3.07 14.40
C LEU A 96 8.33 4.59 14.59
N GLU A 97 7.51 5.15 15.49
CA GLU A 97 7.54 6.57 15.83
C GLU A 97 8.85 7.00 16.49
N ASP A 98 9.45 6.15 17.31
CA ASP A 98 10.78 6.40 17.85
C ASP A 98 11.84 6.47 16.74
N LEU A 99 11.81 5.54 15.79
CA LEU A 99 12.68 5.54 14.60
C LEU A 99 12.46 6.78 13.71
N ILE A 100 11.23 7.26 13.58
CA ILE A 100 10.91 8.50 12.86
C ILE A 100 11.61 9.71 13.52
N GLY A 101 11.73 9.70 14.86
CA GLY A 101 12.38 10.74 15.65
C GLY A 101 13.89 10.83 15.42
N GLU A 102 14.54 9.75 15.02
CA GLU A 102 15.98 9.70 14.70
C GLU A 102 16.31 10.25 13.31
N ILE A 103 15.31 10.43 12.44
CA ILE A 103 15.52 10.98 11.10
C ILE A 103 15.42 12.51 11.17
N ASP A 104 16.58 13.17 11.20
CA ASP A 104 16.71 14.63 11.32
C ASP A 104 16.07 15.38 10.15
N ASP A 105 16.25 14.90 8.91
CA ASP A 105 15.69 15.55 7.72
C ASP A 105 14.16 15.32 7.67
N PRO A 106 13.34 16.37 7.83
CA PRO A 106 11.89 16.25 7.84
C PRO A 106 11.31 15.85 6.47
N THR A 107 12.08 15.95 5.39
CA THR A 107 11.67 15.62 4.02
C THR A 107 12.19 14.27 3.54
N HIS A 108 12.90 13.54 4.40
CA HIS A 108 13.54 12.28 4.03
C HIS A 108 12.49 11.22 3.63
N PRO A 109 12.59 10.55 2.46
CA PRO A 109 11.58 9.59 2.00
C PRO A 109 11.34 8.42 2.94
N LEU A 110 12.38 7.91 3.62
CA LEU A 110 12.24 6.87 4.64
C LEU A 110 11.31 7.29 5.79
N LYS A 111 11.29 8.59 6.14
CA LYS A 111 10.42 9.11 7.19
C LYS A 111 8.95 8.98 6.80
N ALA A 112 8.61 9.27 5.54
CA ALA A 112 7.26 9.08 5.01
C ALA A 112 6.84 7.60 5.02
N GLU A 113 7.75 6.70 4.66
CA GLU A 113 7.49 5.25 4.68
C GLU A 113 7.28 4.73 6.11
N LEU A 114 8.10 5.16 7.08
CA LEU A 114 7.87 4.80 8.49
C LEU A 114 6.58 5.37 9.04
N LEU A 115 6.21 6.60 8.66
CA LEU A 115 4.92 7.21 9.03
C LEU A 115 3.75 6.40 8.46
N ARG A 116 3.86 5.92 7.21
CA ARG A 116 2.87 5.03 6.61
C ARG A 116 2.75 3.72 7.40
N GLN A 117 3.86 3.08 7.72
CA GLN A 117 3.86 1.84 8.51
C GLN A 117 3.28 2.04 9.92
N ALA A 118 3.62 3.15 10.59
CA ALA A 118 3.07 3.50 11.90
C ALA A 118 1.55 3.74 11.82
N GLY A 119 1.09 4.48 10.80
CA GLY A 119 -0.34 4.70 10.58
C GLY A 119 -1.10 3.40 10.31
N GLN A 120 -0.54 2.49 9.52
CA GLN A 120 -1.13 1.17 9.28
C GLN A 120 -1.18 0.32 10.56
N ALA A 121 -0.14 0.40 11.40
CA ALA A 121 -0.15 -0.24 12.72
C ALA A 121 -1.28 0.30 13.61
N TRP A 122 -1.48 1.62 13.64
CA TRP A 122 -2.58 2.24 14.39
C TRP A 122 -3.97 1.87 13.86
N LEU A 123 -4.14 1.75 12.53
CA LEU A 123 -5.38 1.21 11.96
C LEU A 123 -5.67 -0.22 12.45
N LEU A 124 -4.65 -1.08 12.48
CA LEU A 124 -4.78 -2.45 12.98
C LEU A 124 -5.07 -2.51 14.49
N ASP A 125 -4.61 -1.52 15.24
CA ASP A 125 -4.91 -1.34 16.67
C ASP A 125 -6.26 -0.66 16.94
N ASN A 126 -7.03 -0.36 15.88
CA ASN A 126 -8.31 0.35 15.95
C ASN A 126 -8.18 1.76 16.56
N GLN A 127 -7.08 2.46 16.26
CA GLN A 127 -6.81 3.87 16.60
C GLN A 127 -6.77 4.72 15.31
N PRO A 128 -7.94 5.04 14.70
CA PRO A 128 -7.98 5.75 13.42
C PRO A 128 -7.52 7.21 13.52
N GLU A 129 -7.60 7.83 14.70
CA GLU A 129 -7.12 9.20 14.93
C GLU A 129 -5.59 9.27 14.82
N ASP A 130 -4.88 8.40 15.55
CA ASP A 130 -3.42 8.32 15.47
C ASP A 130 -2.97 7.96 14.05
N ALA A 131 -3.68 7.05 13.38
CA ALA A 131 -3.38 6.69 11.99
C ALA A 131 -3.51 7.88 11.02
N GLU A 132 -4.60 8.65 11.11
CA GLU A 132 -4.83 9.84 10.28
C GLU A 132 -3.71 10.88 10.45
N GLU A 133 -3.23 11.08 11.69
CA GLU A 133 -2.11 11.97 11.97
C GLU A 133 -0.86 11.53 11.21
N LYS A 134 -0.50 10.24 11.27
CA LYS A 134 0.72 9.75 10.61
C LYS A 134 0.62 9.81 9.09
N PHE A 135 -0.52 9.46 8.51
CA PHE A 135 -0.71 9.58 7.06
C PHE A 135 -0.71 11.04 6.59
N THR A 136 -1.26 11.96 7.40
CA THR A 136 -1.19 13.39 7.11
C THR A 136 0.24 13.90 7.12
N ALA A 137 1.04 13.49 8.11
CA ALA A 137 2.46 13.82 8.15
C ALA A 137 3.23 13.23 6.94
N ALA A 138 2.92 11.99 6.54
CA ALA A 138 3.53 11.36 5.37
C ALA A 138 3.19 12.11 4.06
N LEU A 139 1.96 12.60 3.92
CA LEU A 139 1.51 13.39 2.76
C LEU A 139 2.15 14.78 2.67
N VAL A 140 2.69 15.32 3.77
CA VAL A 140 3.53 16.55 3.70
C VAL A 140 4.83 16.26 2.94
N ILE A 141 5.37 15.05 3.08
CA ILE A 141 6.64 14.63 2.46
C ILE A 141 6.39 14.12 1.03
N LEU A 142 5.36 13.27 0.84
CA LEU A 142 4.98 12.67 -0.43
C LEU A 142 3.56 13.09 -0.84
N PRO A 143 3.36 14.34 -1.33
CA PRO A 143 2.03 14.94 -1.50
C PRO A 143 1.16 14.35 -2.62
N ASN A 144 1.72 13.48 -3.47
CA ASN A 144 1.03 12.86 -4.60
C ASN A 144 1.13 11.33 -4.57
N ASP A 145 1.30 10.74 -3.39
CA ASP A 145 1.28 9.29 -3.24
C ASP A 145 -0.19 8.80 -3.12
N PRO A 146 -0.71 8.06 -4.11
CA PRO A 146 -2.09 7.57 -4.08
C PRO A 146 -2.36 6.62 -2.91
N ASP A 147 -1.37 5.84 -2.48
CA ASP A 147 -1.55 4.88 -1.39
C ASP A 147 -1.73 5.60 -0.05
N LEU A 148 -1.02 6.71 0.18
CA LEU A 148 -1.20 7.51 1.39
C LEU A 148 -2.59 8.15 1.47
N PHE A 149 -3.17 8.55 0.33
CA PHE A 149 -4.56 9.00 0.28
C PHE A 149 -5.53 7.85 0.59
N ILE A 150 -5.30 6.66 0.04
CA ILE A 150 -6.09 5.46 0.35
C ILE A 150 -6.03 5.14 1.85
N ASP A 151 -4.82 5.04 2.41
CA ASP A 151 -4.59 4.73 3.81
C ASP A 151 -5.26 5.77 4.74
N ARG A 152 -5.14 7.07 4.44
CA ARG A 152 -5.82 8.13 5.21
C ARG A 152 -7.34 8.10 5.06
N SER A 153 -7.86 7.74 3.90
CA SER A 153 -9.31 7.60 3.70
C SER A 153 -9.90 6.51 4.59
N ILE A 154 -9.17 5.42 4.82
CA ILE A 154 -9.57 4.33 5.73
C ILE A 154 -9.62 4.84 7.17
N ALA A 155 -8.62 5.60 7.60
CA ALA A 155 -8.60 6.23 8.92
C ALA A 155 -9.80 7.17 9.13
N LYS A 156 -10.06 8.08 8.18
CA LYS A 156 -11.21 8.98 8.20
C LYS A 156 -12.54 8.23 8.20
N ALA A 157 -12.69 7.19 7.38
CA ALA A 157 -13.89 6.35 7.37
C ALA A 157 -14.09 5.63 8.71
N GLY A 158 -13.02 5.19 9.38
CA GLY A 158 -13.05 4.64 10.74
C GLY A 158 -13.58 5.63 11.79
N ARG A 159 -13.37 6.94 11.56
CA ARG A 159 -13.95 8.06 12.34
C ARG A 159 -15.34 8.49 11.86
N GLN A 160 -15.92 7.80 10.88
CA GLN A 160 -17.17 8.16 10.20
C GLN A 160 -17.12 9.51 9.45
N GLU A 161 -15.92 9.99 9.14
CA GLU A 161 -15.66 11.22 8.38
C GLU A 161 -15.72 10.94 6.87
N TYR A 162 -16.88 10.44 6.43
CA TYR A 162 -17.05 9.89 5.08
C TYR A 162 -16.85 10.93 3.97
N TRP A 163 -17.21 12.20 4.18
CA TRP A 163 -16.98 13.25 3.18
C TRP A 163 -15.49 13.52 2.97
N GLN A 164 -14.72 13.60 4.05
CA GLN A 164 -13.27 13.77 3.99
C GLN A 164 -12.57 12.52 3.43
N ALA A 165 -13.12 11.32 3.67
CA ALA A 165 -12.63 10.10 3.05
C ALA A 165 -12.85 10.09 1.52
N LEU A 166 -13.99 10.61 1.04
CA LEU A 166 -14.25 10.77 -0.40
C LEU A 166 -13.25 11.71 -1.07
N GLU A 167 -12.84 12.79 -0.40
CA GLU A 167 -11.83 13.72 -0.95
C GLU A 167 -10.50 13.00 -1.22
N ASP A 168 -10.03 12.22 -0.24
CA ASP A 168 -8.80 11.44 -0.39
C ASP A 168 -8.94 10.35 -1.47
N LEU A 169 -10.07 9.64 -1.51
CA LEU A 169 -10.32 8.60 -2.52
C LEU A 169 -10.43 9.17 -3.94
N ASN A 170 -11.02 10.35 -4.10
CA ASN A 170 -11.03 11.05 -5.38
C ASN A 170 -9.60 11.37 -5.82
N ARG A 171 -8.76 11.87 -4.90
CA ARG A 171 -7.37 12.18 -5.20
C ARG A 171 -6.57 10.93 -5.57
N ALA A 172 -6.76 9.81 -4.87
CA ALA A 172 -6.12 8.55 -5.20
C ALA A 172 -6.50 8.05 -6.61
N ILE A 173 -7.78 8.14 -6.99
CA ILE A 173 -8.28 7.74 -8.32
C ILE A 173 -7.74 8.65 -9.42
N GLU A 174 -7.64 9.95 -9.17
CA GLU A 174 -7.02 10.89 -10.13
C GLU A 174 -5.55 10.56 -10.40
N LEU A 175 -4.81 10.18 -9.34
CA LEU A 175 -3.38 9.86 -9.43
C LEU A 175 -3.12 8.48 -10.03
N ALA A 176 -4.00 7.50 -9.77
CA ALA A 176 -3.84 6.12 -10.20
C ALA A 176 -5.20 5.51 -10.64
N PRO A 177 -5.70 5.84 -11.84
CA PRO A 177 -7.06 5.51 -12.27
C PRO A 177 -7.32 4.01 -12.49
N ASP A 178 -6.26 3.21 -12.65
CA ASP A 178 -6.36 1.77 -12.87
C ASP A 178 -6.33 0.97 -11.55
N GLN A 179 -6.20 1.63 -10.40
CA GLN A 179 -6.26 0.96 -9.09
C GLN A 179 -7.72 0.63 -8.71
N VAL A 180 -7.95 -0.65 -8.40
CA VAL A 180 -9.28 -1.17 -8.06
C VAL A 180 -9.70 -0.80 -6.64
N GLU A 181 -8.74 -0.80 -5.71
CA GLU A 181 -8.98 -0.57 -4.28
C GLU A 181 -9.70 0.74 -3.96
N PRO A 182 -9.26 1.92 -4.44
CA PRO A 182 -9.94 3.17 -4.11
C PRO A 182 -11.37 3.23 -4.68
N LEU A 183 -11.68 2.54 -5.78
CA LEU A 183 -13.05 2.42 -6.28
C LEU A 183 -13.94 1.63 -5.31
N ILE A 184 -13.44 0.52 -4.76
CA ILE A 184 -14.17 -0.29 -3.78
C ILE A 184 -14.40 0.51 -2.48
N LEU A 185 -13.37 1.21 -2.01
CA LEU A 185 -13.46 2.04 -0.79
C LEU A 185 -14.39 3.24 -0.99
N ARG A 186 -14.38 3.87 -2.18
CA ARG A 186 -15.28 4.98 -2.50
C ARG A 186 -16.72 4.50 -2.63
N SER A 187 -16.94 3.33 -3.22
CA SER A 187 -18.23 2.66 -3.23
C SER A 187 -18.76 2.41 -1.82
N THR A 188 -17.94 1.83 -0.95
CA THR A 188 -18.28 1.60 0.46
C THR A 188 -18.63 2.90 1.17
N THR A 189 -17.84 3.94 0.99
CA THR A 189 -18.06 5.27 1.56
C THR A 189 -19.38 5.89 1.06
N TYR A 190 -19.68 5.79 -0.23
CA TYR A 190 -20.96 6.22 -0.79
C TYR A 190 -22.13 5.41 -0.21
N ARG A 191 -21.99 4.11 0.01
CA ARG A 191 -23.02 3.29 0.65
C ARG A 191 -23.32 3.78 2.08
N HIS A 192 -22.30 4.13 2.85
CA HIS A 192 -22.47 4.74 4.18
C HIS A 192 -23.16 6.11 4.13
N LEU A 193 -22.97 6.87 3.05
CA LEU A 193 -23.65 8.13 2.78
C LEU A 193 -25.02 7.97 2.07
N ASN A 194 -25.53 6.74 1.92
CA ASN A 194 -26.77 6.42 1.19
C ASN A 194 -26.75 6.82 -0.31
N GLY A 195 -25.56 7.00 -0.89
CA GLY A 195 -25.30 7.29 -2.30
C GLY A 195 -25.28 6.03 -3.18
N ILE A 196 -26.31 5.20 -3.13
CA ILE A 196 -26.33 3.85 -3.73
C ILE A 196 -26.05 3.84 -5.24
N ALA A 197 -26.51 4.85 -5.98
CA ALA A 197 -26.25 4.94 -7.42
C ALA A 197 -24.76 5.17 -7.73
N LEU A 198 -24.09 6.02 -6.94
CA LEU A 198 -22.66 6.30 -7.08
C LEU A 198 -21.84 5.10 -6.64
N ALA A 199 -22.21 4.47 -5.53
CA ALA A 199 -21.59 3.23 -5.06
C ALA A 199 -21.63 2.13 -6.12
N ARG A 200 -22.80 1.92 -6.75
CA ARG A 200 -22.95 0.97 -7.86
C ARG A 200 -22.05 1.31 -9.05
N ALA A 201 -21.95 2.59 -9.42
CA ALA A 201 -21.12 2.98 -10.56
C ALA A 201 -19.64 2.63 -10.32
N ASP A 202 -19.14 2.91 -9.12
CA ASP A 202 -17.75 2.60 -8.73
C ASP A 202 -17.52 1.09 -8.65
N ILE A 203 -18.45 0.32 -8.06
CA ILE A 203 -18.27 -1.13 -7.94
C ILE A 203 -18.36 -1.85 -9.28
N ASP A 204 -19.23 -1.38 -10.18
CA ASP A 204 -19.33 -1.91 -11.54
C ASP A 204 -18.05 -1.55 -12.34
N HIS A 205 -17.40 -0.43 -12.04
CA HIS A 205 -16.09 -0.08 -12.61
C HIS A 205 -14.98 -0.99 -12.05
N ALA A 206 -14.91 -1.16 -10.73
CA ALA A 206 -13.96 -2.05 -10.06
C ALA A 206 -14.02 -3.48 -10.63
N LEU A 207 -15.23 -4.00 -10.86
CA LEU A 207 -15.44 -5.34 -11.43
C LEU A 207 -15.20 -5.42 -12.94
N LYS A 208 -15.18 -4.30 -13.68
CA LYS A 208 -14.67 -4.30 -15.07
C LYS A 208 -13.15 -4.46 -15.10
N LEU A 209 -12.44 -3.82 -14.17
CA LEU A 209 -10.98 -3.91 -14.07
C LEU A 209 -10.54 -5.26 -13.48
N SER A 210 -11.25 -5.75 -12.46
CA SER A 210 -10.97 -7.03 -11.82
C SER A 210 -12.25 -7.83 -11.57
N PRO A 211 -12.74 -8.61 -12.56
CA PRO A 211 -14.04 -9.30 -12.51
C PRO A 211 -14.28 -10.25 -11.35
N ASN A 212 -13.20 -10.83 -10.80
CA ASN A 212 -13.28 -11.81 -9.71
C ASN A 212 -12.75 -11.24 -8.39
N ASN A 213 -12.64 -9.92 -8.24
CA ASN A 213 -12.17 -9.29 -7.00
C ASN A 213 -13.18 -9.59 -5.86
N PRO A 214 -12.77 -10.31 -4.78
CA PRO A 214 -13.69 -10.71 -3.72
C PRO A 214 -14.30 -9.53 -2.97
N ASP A 215 -13.51 -8.48 -2.68
CA ASP A 215 -13.97 -7.28 -1.98
C ASP A 215 -15.01 -6.52 -2.81
N ALA A 216 -14.77 -6.40 -4.13
CA ALA A 216 -15.71 -5.76 -5.03
C ALA A 216 -17.02 -6.54 -5.17
N LEU A 217 -16.93 -7.88 -5.27
CA LEU A 217 -18.11 -8.76 -5.29
C LEU A 217 -18.90 -8.65 -3.97
N PHE A 218 -18.20 -8.64 -2.83
CA PHE A 218 -18.84 -8.52 -1.54
C PHE A 218 -19.64 -7.21 -1.41
N GLU A 219 -19.01 -6.10 -1.76
CA GLU A 219 -19.64 -4.77 -1.71
C GLU A 219 -20.76 -4.63 -2.74
N ARG A 220 -20.63 -5.19 -3.95
CA ARG A 220 -21.76 -5.25 -4.90
C ARG A 220 -22.93 -6.04 -4.33
N GLY A 221 -22.68 -7.13 -3.61
CA GLY A 221 -23.72 -7.88 -2.91
C GLY A 221 -24.46 -7.05 -1.87
N MET A 222 -23.75 -6.21 -1.10
CA MET A 222 -24.36 -5.25 -0.17
C MET A 222 -25.23 -4.22 -0.90
N ILE A 223 -24.73 -3.66 -2.00
CA ILE A 223 -25.44 -2.69 -2.83
C ILE A 223 -26.71 -3.29 -3.44
N ARG A 224 -26.61 -4.49 -4.04
CA ARG A 224 -27.77 -5.21 -4.62
C ARG A 224 -28.84 -5.49 -3.57
N TYR A 225 -28.43 -5.90 -2.37
CA TYR A 225 -29.37 -6.09 -1.27
C TYR A 225 -30.14 -4.80 -0.92
N MET A 226 -29.44 -3.66 -0.85
CA MET A 226 -30.07 -2.35 -0.60
C MET A 226 -30.98 -1.89 -1.75
N GLN A 227 -30.78 -2.42 -2.95
CA GLN A 227 -31.64 -2.24 -4.12
C GLN A 227 -32.77 -3.29 -4.22
N GLU A 228 -33.01 -4.06 -3.15
CA GLU A 228 -33.99 -5.16 -3.07
C GLU A 228 -33.70 -6.37 -3.97
N ASP A 229 -32.55 -6.40 -4.65
CA ASP A 229 -32.06 -7.55 -5.42
C ASP A 229 -31.37 -8.56 -4.51
N LYS A 230 -32.19 -9.29 -3.73
CA LYS A 230 -31.71 -10.29 -2.77
C LYS A 230 -31.06 -11.50 -3.43
N GLU A 231 -31.51 -11.89 -4.62
CA GLU A 231 -30.94 -13.04 -5.33
C GLU A 231 -29.58 -12.68 -5.92
N GLY A 232 -29.47 -11.53 -6.60
CA GLY A 232 -28.19 -11.04 -7.09
C GLY A 232 -27.17 -10.77 -5.98
N ALA A 233 -27.63 -10.37 -4.78
CA ALA A 233 -26.76 -10.27 -3.61
C ALA A 233 -26.20 -11.62 -3.15
N LYS A 234 -27.05 -12.67 -3.13
CA LYS A 234 -26.61 -14.03 -2.77
C LYS A 234 -25.62 -14.58 -3.78
N GLU A 235 -25.83 -14.37 -5.08
CA GLU A 235 -24.91 -14.79 -6.14
C GLU A 235 -23.52 -14.18 -5.97
N ASP A 236 -23.46 -12.89 -5.63
CA ASP A 236 -22.21 -12.19 -5.38
C ASP A 236 -21.49 -12.73 -4.16
N TRP A 237 -22.18 -12.90 -3.04
CA TRP A 237 -21.58 -13.48 -1.83
C TRP A 237 -21.16 -14.93 -2.02
N GLN A 238 -21.88 -15.73 -2.82
CA GLN A 238 -21.45 -17.07 -3.21
C GLN A 238 -20.15 -17.03 -4.03
N SER A 239 -20.02 -16.05 -4.93
CA SER A 239 -18.79 -15.83 -5.69
C SER A 239 -17.60 -15.49 -4.78
N VAL A 240 -17.81 -14.72 -3.71
CA VAL A 240 -16.78 -14.50 -2.67
C VAL A 240 -16.31 -15.82 -2.05
N LEU A 241 -17.24 -16.76 -1.78
CA LEU A 241 -16.88 -18.08 -1.24
C LEU A 241 -16.09 -18.93 -2.23
N LEU A 242 -16.29 -18.72 -3.53
CA LEU A 242 -15.56 -19.42 -4.59
C LEU A 242 -14.13 -18.87 -4.73
N PHE A 243 -13.97 -17.55 -4.77
CA PHE A 243 -12.69 -16.91 -5.07
C PHE A 243 -11.80 -16.71 -3.84
N ALA A 244 -12.37 -16.61 -2.64
CA ALA A 244 -11.62 -16.40 -1.39
C ALA A 244 -12.09 -17.29 -0.22
N PRO A 245 -12.19 -18.63 -0.38
CA PRO A 245 -12.91 -19.54 0.53
C PRO A 245 -12.44 -19.56 1.99
N ARG A 246 -11.19 -19.15 2.26
CA ARG A 246 -10.57 -19.17 3.60
C ARG A 246 -10.31 -17.77 4.16
N SER A 247 -10.85 -16.73 3.55
CA SER A 247 -10.69 -15.34 3.98
C SER A 247 -11.68 -14.95 5.09
N PRO A 248 -11.39 -13.91 5.89
CA PRO A 248 -12.38 -13.26 6.75
C PRO A 248 -13.62 -12.79 5.97
N LEU A 249 -13.41 -12.29 4.74
CA LEU A 249 -14.48 -11.85 3.85
C LEU A 249 -15.44 -12.99 3.48
N ALA A 250 -14.94 -14.20 3.23
CA ALA A 250 -15.79 -15.38 3.01
C ALA A 250 -16.60 -15.75 4.26
N GLN A 251 -16.08 -15.51 5.47
CA GLN A 251 -16.86 -15.70 6.70
C GLN A 251 -17.98 -14.66 6.80
N ALA A 252 -17.71 -13.39 6.44
CA ALA A 252 -18.72 -12.35 6.36
C ALA A 252 -19.81 -12.68 5.33
N ALA A 253 -19.41 -13.13 4.13
CA ALA A 253 -20.31 -13.54 3.06
C ALA A 253 -21.25 -14.68 3.50
N LYS A 254 -20.71 -15.71 4.18
CA LYS A 254 -21.53 -16.79 4.78
C LYS A 254 -22.56 -16.25 5.77
N LYS A 255 -22.15 -15.36 6.68
CA LYS A 255 -23.06 -14.73 7.64
C LYS A 255 -24.16 -13.93 6.95
N ASN A 256 -23.86 -13.24 5.85
CA ASN A 256 -24.84 -12.47 5.09
C ASN A 256 -25.84 -13.39 4.36
N LEU A 257 -25.37 -14.47 3.74
CA LEU A 257 -26.24 -15.51 3.16
C LEU A 257 -27.21 -16.10 4.20
N GLU A 258 -26.72 -16.42 5.41
CA GLU A 258 -27.55 -16.93 6.51
C GLU A 258 -28.58 -15.93 7.03
N LYS A 259 -28.22 -14.65 7.09
CA LYS A 259 -29.16 -13.61 7.53
C LYS A 259 -30.26 -13.41 6.52
N VAL A 260 -29.91 -13.30 5.25
CA VAL A 260 -30.90 -13.10 4.18
C VAL A 260 -31.86 -14.28 4.07
N SER A 261 -31.39 -15.53 4.25
CA SER A 261 -32.28 -16.70 4.28
C SER A 261 -33.24 -16.72 5.48
N LYS A 262 -32.86 -16.08 6.59
CA LYS A 262 -33.70 -15.89 7.79
C LYS A 262 -34.56 -14.62 7.75
N GLY A 263 -34.51 -13.83 6.67
CA GLY A 263 -35.24 -12.57 6.55
C GLY A 263 -34.61 -11.39 7.31
N SER A 264 -33.37 -11.51 7.75
CA SER A 264 -32.63 -10.48 8.48
C SER A 264 -31.68 -9.70 7.57
N ALA A 265 -31.40 -8.44 7.93
CA ALA A 265 -30.46 -7.60 7.18
C ALA A 265 -29.00 -8.08 7.30
N PRO A 266 -28.23 -8.08 6.20
CA PRO A 266 -26.79 -8.37 6.20
C PRO A 266 -26.02 -7.30 7.00
N LYS A 267 -24.79 -7.62 7.40
CA LYS A 267 -23.87 -6.65 8.01
C LYS A 267 -22.57 -6.62 7.23
#